data_AF-A0A8T3TW36-F1
#
_entry.id   AF-A0A8T3TW36-F1
#
_cell.length_a   1.000
_cell.length_b   1.000
_cell.length_c   1.000
_cell.angle_alpha   90.00
_cell.angle_beta   90.00
_cell.angle_gamma   90.00
#
_symmetry.space_group_name_H-M   'P 1'
#
loop_
_entity.id
_entity.type
_entity.pdbx_description
1 polymer ?
#
loop_
_entity_poly.entity_id
_entity_poly.type
_entity_poly.pdbx_seq_one_letter_code
_entity_poly.pdbx_strand_id
1 'polypeptide(L)'
;MISRLFGDRRRLAVLRRIDRPAAVMLAAAQALVAAIGWFSDPIWLSVAVAVQLALGGIGAVRVIGPARGELGLARYSIPATAGIAATLFGRLIPGGVSLLLVPIVGVILWSVTYLEMRIERGTGGRTLGDLQLTAITFAGSAGMLALFGTQTWPTPLILVVILVLPLAQRAAEARGTLGAEALGQALLHVLVVAQVGAGAVLLDLPLIVTAALLALAFYTWAGAVDALGGGASGRSVAVEFGALVLLGLVVGLFVYRP
;
A
#
# COMPACT_ATOMS: atom_id res chain seq x y z
N MET A 1 -39.58 19.55 3.12
CA MET A 1 -39.75 18.76 1.88
C MET A 1 -38.62 18.98 0.88
N ILE A 2 -38.21 20.24 0.62
CA ILE A 2 -37.07 20.59 -0.27
C ILE A 2 -35.72 20.00 0.22
N SER A 3 -35.45 19.99 1.53
CA SER A 3 -34.23 19.41 2.10
C SER A 3 -34.08 17.90 1.88
N ARG A 4 -35.18 17.13 1.86
CA ARG A 4 -35.17 15.69 1.57
C ARG A 4 -34.90 15.42 0.08
N LEU A 5 -35.47 16.22 -0.82
CA LEU A 5 -35.22 16.16 -2.27
C LEU A 5 -33.76 16.47 -2.65
N PHE A 6 -33.13 17.44 -1.98
CA PHE A 6 -31.70 17.73 -2.17
C PHE A 6 -30.79 16.65 -1.57
N GLY A 7 -31.19 16.05 -0.44
CA GLY A 7 -30.53 14.89 0.15
C GLY A 7 -30.51 13.69 -0.79
N ASP A 8 -31.66 13.33 -1.38
CA ASP A 8 -31.78 12.20 -2.32
C ASP A 8 -31.03 12.44 -3.63
N ARG A 9 -31.05 13.66 -4.19
CA ARG A 9 -30.26 13.99 -5.39
C ARG A 9 -28.76 13.95 -5.14
N ARG A 10 -28.27 14.42 -3.99
CA ARG A 10 -26.86 14.27 -3.61
C ARG A 10 -26.50 12.81 -3.39
N ARG A 11 -27.37 12.03 -2.73
CA ARG A 11 -27.16 10.59 -2.49
C ARG A 11 -27.14 9.80 -3.79
N LEU A 12 -28.04 10.09 -4.74
CA LEU A 12 -28.06 9.52 -6.09
C LEU A 12 -26.86 9.96 -6.94
N ALA A 13 -26.39 11.20 -6.80
CA ALA A 13 -25.16 11.66 -7.48
C ALA A 13 -23.90 10.99 -6.92
N VAL A 14 -23.87 10.71 -5.60
CA VAL A 14 -22.82 9.92 -4.96
C VAL A 14 -22.88 8.46 -5.42
N LEU A 15 -24.07 7.85 -5.49
CA LEU A 15 -24.28 6.50 -6.03
C LEU A 15 -23.94 6.37 -7.53
N ARG A 16 -24.29 7.35 -8.38
CA ARG A 16 -23.88 7.38 -9.78
C ARG A 16 -22.38 7.63 -9.98
N ARG A 17 -21.69 8.19 -8.98
CA ARG A 17 -20.22 8.29 -8.96
C ARG A 17 -19.55 6.94 -8.62
N ILE A 18 -20.28 6.07 -7.93
CA ILE A 18 -19.82 4.76 -7.46
C ILE A 18 -19.82 3.73 -8.60
N ASP A 19 -20.78 3.79 -9.52
CA ASP A 19 -20.83 2.96 -10.73
C ASP A 19 -20.12 3.61 -11.93
N ARG A 20 -18.90 4.11 -11.72
CA ARG A 20 -18.11 4.63 -12.84
C ARG A 20 -17.52 3.46 -13.63
N PRO A 21 -17.96 3.19 -14.87
CA PRO A 21 -17.33 2.16 -15.71
C PRO A 21 -15.83 2.45 -15.88
N ALA A 22 -15.41 3.72 -15.76
CA ALA A 22 -14.02 4.12 -15.75
C ALA A 22 -13.17 3.47 -14.64
N ALA A 23 -13.72 3.22 -13.45
CA ALA A 23 -12.99 2.54 -12.38
C ALA A 23 -12.75 1.05 -12.70
N VAL A 24 -13.76 0.41 -13.29
CA VAL A 24 -13.65 -0.98 -13.77
C VAL A 24 -12.65 -1.06 -14.92
N MET A 25 -12.72 -0.13 -15.88
CA MET A 25 -11.77 -0.05 -17.00
C MET A 25 -10.34 0.19 -16.53
N LEU A 26 -10.12 1.08 -15.55
CA LEU A 26 -8.80 1.32 -14.97
C LEU A 26 -8.24 0.06 -14.32
N ALA A 27 -9.04 -0.61 -13.48
CA ALA A 27 -8.63 -1.84 -12.81
C ALA A 27 -8.33 -2.96 -13.80
N ALA A 28 -9.17 -3.13 -14.82
CA ALA A 28 -8.96 -4.11 -15.89
C ALA A 28 -7.67 -3.80 -16.67
N ALA A 29 -7.43 -2.54 -17.04
CA ALA A 29 -6.22 -2.13 -17.73
C ALA A 29 -4.97 -2.38 -16.88
N GLN A 30 -4.99 -2.03 -15.59
CA GLN A 30 -3.88 -2.32 -14.68
C GLN A 30 -3.66 -3.83 -14.47
N ALA A 31 -4.72 -4.63 -14.39
CA ALA A 31 -4.61 -6.08 -14.27
C ALA A 31 -4.00 -6.72 -15.52
N LEU A 32 -4.36 -6.24 -16.72
CA LEU A 32 -3.76 -6.69 -17.98
C LEU A 32 -2.27 -6.33 -18.05
N VAL A 33 -1.90 -5.10 -17.66
CA VAL A 33 -0.50 -4.68 -17.61
C VAL A 33 0.29 -5.48 -16.59
N ALA A 34 -0.31 -5.79 -15.44
CA ALA A 34 0.31 -6.67 -14.44
C ALA A 34 0.55 -8.07 -15.01
N ALA A 35 -0.45 -8.64 -15.68
CA ALA A 35 -0.34 -9.94 -16.33
C ALA A 35 0.81 -9.98 -17.36
N ILE A 36 0.93 -8.95 -18.20
CA ILE A 36 2.05 -8.80 -19.14
C ILE A 36 3.39 -8.77 -18.37
N GLY A 37 3.47 -7.98 -17.30
CA GLY A 37 4.67 -7.83 -16.48
C GLY A 37 5.10 -9.11 -15.75
N TRP A 38 4.21 -10.06 -15.49
CA TRP A 38 4.57 -11.34 -14.84
C TRP A 38 5.51 -12.19 -15.69
N PHE A 39 5.32 -12.15 -17.01
CA PHE A 39 6.07 -12.96 -17.97
C PHE A 39 7.14 -12.16 -18.72
N SER A 40 7.24 -10.87 -18.42
CA SER A 40 8.18 -9.97 -19.08
C SER A 40 9.62 -10.18 -18.61
N ASP A 41 10.57 -9.95 -19.50
CA ASP A 41 11.97 -9.75 -19.15
C ASP A 41 12.16 -8.41 -18.40
N PRO A 42 13.35 -8.08 -17.86
CA PRO A 42 13.55 -6.87 -17.07
C PRO A 42 13.28 -5.56 -17.83
N ILE A 43 13.53 -5.53 -19.15
CA ILE A 43 13.27 -4.34 -19.98
C ILE A 43 11.77 -4.13 -20.10
N TRP A 44 11.01 -5.15 -20.51
CA TRP A 44 9.56 -5.04 -20.63
C TRP A 44 8.87 -4.90 -19.27
N LEU A 45 9.46 -5.40 -18.18
CA LEU A 45 9.00 -5.14 -16.82
C LEU A 45 9.11 -3.65 -16.47
N SER A 46 10.21 -2.99 -16.82
CA SER A 46 10.35 -1.54 -16.60
C SER A 46 9.29 -0.74 -17.37
N VAL A 47 8.96 -1.17 -18.59
CA VAL A 47 7.87 -0.61 -19.39
C VAL A 47 6.52 -0.86 -18.71
N ALA A 48 6.26 -2.07 -18.24
CA ALA A 48 5.02 -2.40 -17.52
C ALA A 48 4.87 -1.53 -16.27
N VAL A 49 5.93 -1.34 -15.48
CA VAL A 49 5.93 -0.45 -14.31
C VAL A 49 5.64 1.00 -14.71
N ALA A 50 6.27 1.51 -15.78
CA ALA A 50 6.00 2.85 -16.29
C ALA A 50 4.54 3.02 -16.74
N VAL A 51 3.97 2.00 -17.39
CA VAL A 51 2.56 1.98 -17.78
C VAL A 51 1.65 1.91 -16.56
N GLN A 52 2.00 1.15 -15.51
CA GLN A 52 1.25 1.14 -14.25
C GLN A 52 1.25 2.52 -13.57
N LEU A 53 2.38 3.23 -13.58
CA LEU A 53 2.47 4.61 -13.09
C LEU A 53 1.58 5.56 -13.90
N ALA A 54 1.63 5.46 -15.24
CA ALA A 54 0.84 6.31 -16.12
C ALA A 54 -0.67 6.04 -15.96
N LEU A 55 -1.10 4.78 -16.05
CA LEU A 55 -2.50 4.39 -15.91
C LEU A 55 -3.00 4.64 -14.49
N GLY A 56 -2.29 4.13 -13.49
CA GLY A 56 -2.69 4.20 -12.09
C GLY A 56 -2.57 5.59 -11.49
N GLY A 57 -1.68 6.45 -11.99
CA GLY A 57 -1.54 7.84 -11.54
C GLY A 57 -2.49 8.78 -12.27
N ILE A 58 -2.34 8.90 -13.59
CA ILE A 58 -3.16 9.82 -14.41
C ILE A 58 -4.60 9.35 -14.48
N GLY A 59 -4.82 8.04 -14.64
CA GLY A 59 -6.16 7.44 -14.65
C GLY A 59 -6.85 7.60 -13.30
N ALA A 60 -6.14 7.48 -12.17
CA ALA A 60 -6.72 7.72 -10.85
C ALA A 60 -7.25 9.15 -10.70
N VAL A 61 -6.53 10.17 -11.18
CA VAL A 61 -7.01 11.57 -11.13
C VAL A 61 -8.37 11.71 -11.85
N ARG A 62 -8.54 11.08 -13.02
CA ARG A 62 -9.83 11.11 -13.73
C ARG A 62 -10.93 10.31 -13.04
N VAL A 63 -10.61 9.12 -12.54
CA VAL A 63 -11.60 8.20 -11.96
C VAL A 63 -12.05 8.69 -10.58
N ILE A 64 -11.12 9.05 -9.72
CA ILE A 64 -11.35 9.51 -8.35
C ILE A 64 -11.96 10.93 -8.36
N GLY A 65 -11.56 11.76 -9.32
CA GLY A 65 -11.98 13.16 -9.41
C GLY A 65 -11.17 14.06 -8.46
N PRO A 66 -11.44 15.38 -8.47
CA PRO A 66 -10.62 16.36 -7.77
C PRO A 66 -10.67 16.18 -6.25
N ALA A 67 -9.57 16.56 -5.59
CA ALA A 67 -9.50 16.61 -4.14
C ALA A 67 -10.45 17.72 -3.67
N ARG A 68 -11.20 17.46 -2.60
CA ARG A 68 -12.18 18.38 -2.02
C ARG A 68 -11.91 18.48 -0.53
N GLY A 69 -11.83 19.70 0.02
CA GLY A 69 -11.61 19.91 1.45
C GLY A 69 -10.24 19.40 1.92
N GLU A 70 -10.21 18.75 3.08
CA GLU A 70 -9.02 18.23 3.77
C GLU A 70 -8.47 16.90 3.20
N LEU A 71 -8.71 16.63 1.91
CA LEU A 71 -8.25 15.38 1.30
C LEU A 71 -6.89 15.56 0.67
N GLY A 72 -5.92 14.79 1.16
CA GLY A 72 -4.57 14.77 0.63
C GLY A 72 -4.46 14.15 -0.77
N LEU A 73 -3.28 14.35 -1.37
CA LEU A 73 -3.01 14.04 -2.78
C LEU A 73 -2.43 12.63 -2.97
N ALA A 74 -1.90 11.99 -1.92
CA ALA A 74 -1.27 10.69 -2.03
C ALA A 74 -2.23 9.61 -2.54
N ARG A 75 -3.53 9.77 -2.33
CA ARG A 75 -4.57 8.87 -2.85
C ARG A 75 -4.53 8.63 -4.37
N TYR A 76 -4.04 9.59 -5.15
CA TYR A 76 -3.92 9.42 -6.61
C TYR A 76 -2.79 8.48 -7.00
N SER A 77 -1.81 8.26 -6.11
CA SER A 77 -0.71 7.34 -6.35
C SER A 77 -1.07 5.88 -6.01
N ILE A 78 -2.12 5.65 -5.22
CA ILE A 78 -2.45 4.33 -4.68
C ILE A 78 -2.83 3.30 -5.74
N PRO A 79 -3.61 3.62 -6.78
CA PRO A 79 -3.84 2.65 -7.85
C PRO A 79 -2.55 2.30 -8.61
N ALA A 80 -1.66 3.27 -8.82
CA ALA A 80 -0.35 3.00 -9.44
C ALA A 80 0.51 2.07 -8.58
N THR A 81 0.66 2.36 -7.29
CA THR A 81 1.47 1.53 -6.38
C THR A 81 0.90 0.13 -6.22
N ALA A 82 -0.44 -0.01 -6.16
CA ALA A 82 -1.11 -1.30 -6.15
C ALA A 82 -0.88 -2.10 -7.45
N GLY A 83 -0.97 -1.44 -8.61
CA GLY A 83 -0.67 -2.06 -9.90
C GLY A 83 0.79 -2.55 -9.99
N ILE A 84 1.74 -1.73 -9.55
CA ILE A 84 3.16 -2.10 -9.47
C ILE A 84 3.36 -3.29 -8.52
N ALA A 85 2.79 -3.24 -7.32
CA ALA A 85 2.89 -4.32 -6.35
C ALA A 85 2.29 -5.63 -6.89
N ALA A 86 1.13 -5.59 -7.55
CA ALA A 86 0.54 -6.76 -8.19
C ALA A 86 1.41 -7.30 -9.34
N THR A 87 2.04 -6.41 -10.11
CA THR A 87 2.97 -6.77 -11.19
C THR A 87 4.21 -7.47 -10.64
N LEU A 88 4.82 -6.92 -9.58
CA LEU A 88 6.02 -7.50 -8.99
C LEU A 88 5.73 -8.80 -8.24
N PHE A 89 4.63 -8.84 -7.48
CA PHE A 89 4.25 -10.01 -6.70
C PHE A 89 3.83 -11.21 -7.57
N GLY A 90 3.10 -10.98 -8.65
CA GLY A 90 2.65 -12.10 -9.50
C GLY A 90 3.78 -12.85 -10.20
N ARG A 91 4.99 -12.27 -10.27
CA ARG A 91 6.21 -12.96 -10.72
C ARG A 91 6.68 -14.07 -9.76
N LEU A 92 6.23 -14.04 -8.51
CA LEU A 92 6.50 -15.09 -7.53
C LEU A 92 5.65 -16.34 -7.77
N ILE A 93 4.61 -16.22 -8.60
CA ILE A 93 3.62 -17.27 -8.83
C ILE A 93 4.02 -18.03 -10.10
N PRO A 94 4.04 -19.37 -10.08
CA PRO A 94 4.35 -20.17 -11.26
C PRO A 94 3.45 -19.80 -12.46
N GLY A 95 4.08 -19.65 -13.63
CA GLY A 95 3.48 -19.02 -14.80
C GLY A 95 2.19 -19.64 -15.34
N GLY A 96 1.98 -20.94 -15.13
CA GLY A 96 0.73 -21.61 -15.54
C GLY A 96 -0.48 -21.25 -14.66
N VAL A 97 -0.24 -20.93 -13.38
CA VAL A 97 -1.31 -20.62 -12.41
C VAL A 97 -1.59 -19.13 -12.34
N SER A 98 -0.59 -18.28 -12.58
CA SER A 98 -0.73 -16.83 -12.46
C SER A 98 -1.81 -16.26 -13.39
N LEU A 99 -1.96 -16.78 -14.62
CA LEU A 99 -3.03 -16.34 -15.54
C LEU A 99 -4.45 -16.53 -14.98
N LEU A 100 -4.68 -17.57 -14.18
CA LEU A 100 -5.97 -17.79 -13.51
C LEU A 100 -6.27 -16.73 -12.45
N LEU A 101 -5.25 -16.02 -11.98
CA LEU A 101 -5.35 -14.98 -10.97
C LEU A 101 -5.62 -13.59 -11.58
N VAL A 102 -5.51 -13.39 -12.89
CA VAL A 102 -5.76 -12.09 -13.54
C VAL A 102 -7.14 -11.52 -13.18
N PRO A 103 -8.24 -12.30 -13.22
CA PRO A 103 -9.55 -11.78 -12.81
C PRO A 103 -9.58 -11.36 -11.33
N ILE A 104 -8.93 -12.14 -10.47
CA ILE A 104 -8.83 -11.85 -9.02
C ILE A 104 -8.05 -10.55 -8.81
N VAL A 105 -6.94 -10.37 -9.51
CA VAL A 105 -6.14 -9.13 -9.48
C VAL A 105 -6.97 -7.95 -9.97
N GLY A 106 -7.78 -8.12 -11.03
CA GLY A 106 -8.73 -7.09 -11.47
C GLY A 106 -9.72 -6.67 -10.38
N VAL A 107 -10.29 -7.64 -9.65
CA VAL A 107 -11.19 -7.37 -8.51
C VAL A 107 -10.47 -6.65 -7.37
N ILE A 108 -9.23 -7.05 -7.05
CA ILE A 108 -8.42 -6.42 -6.01
C ILE A 108 -8.08 -4.97 -6.38
N LEU A 109 -7.60 -4.73 -7.61
CA LEU A 109 -7.24 -3.38 -8.09
C LEU A 109 -8.48 -2.48 -8.24
N TRP A 110 -9.63 -3.06 -8.60
CA TRP A 110 -10.90 -2.36 -8.55
C TRP A 110 -11.27 -1.99 -7.11
N SER A 111 -11.10 -2.91 -6.17
CA SER A 111 -11.38 -2.67 -4.74
C SER A 111 -10.49 -1.56 -4.17
N VAL A 112 -9.22 -1.51 -4.56
CA VAL A 112 -8.28 -0.43 -4.23
C VAL A 112 -8.81 0.92 -4.72
N THR A 113 -9.14 1.01 -6.01
CA THR A 113 -9.68 2.24 -6.61
C THR A 113 -11.00 2.64 -5.98
N TYR A 114 -11.85 1.66 -5.67
CA TYR A 114 -13.15 1.83 -5.05
C TYR A 114 -13.05 2.34 -3.62
N LEU A 115 -12.13 1.81 -2.82
CA LEU A 115 -11.86 2.30 -1.47
C LEU A 115 -11.38 3.75 -1.52
N GLU A 116 -10.51 4.09 -2.46
CA GLU A 116 -10.09 5.48 -2.63
C GLU A 116 -11.25 6.37 -3.04
N MET A 117 -12.16 5.96 -3.93
CA MET A 117 -13.34 6.76 -4.27
C MET A 117 -14.30 6.97 -3.08
N ARG A 118 -14.29 6.07 -2.09
CA ARG A 118 -15.18 6.05 -0.92
C ARG A 118 -14.53 6.76 0.27
N ILE A 119 -14.36 8.07 0.10
CA ILE A 119 -13.65 9.00 1.00
C ILE A 119 -14.18 9.03 2.46
N GLU A 120 -15.42 8.63 2.71
CA GLU A 120 -16.12 8.91 3.99
C GLU A 120 -16.67 7.65 4.67
N ARG A 121 -15.87 6.60 4.78
CA ARG A 121 -16.33 5.34 5.38
C ARG A 121 -16.08 5.23 6.90
N GLY A 122 -16.36 6.26 7.69
CA GLY A 122 -16.29 6.17 9.16
C GLY A 122 -15.04 5.42 9.68
N THR A 123 -15.16 4.68 10.78
CA THR A 123 -14.07 3.88 11.36
C THR A 123 -13.72 2.64 10.52
N GLY A 124 -14.71 1.94 9.96
CA GLY A 124 -14.47 0.70 9.18
C GLY A 124 -13.74 0.92 7.85
N GLY A 125 -13.86 2.10 7.25
CA GLY A 125 -13.11 2.48 6.05
C GLY A 125 -11.63 2.72 6.30
N ARG A 126 -11.27 3.20 7.49
CA ARG A 126 -9.88 3.43 7.88
C ARG A 126 -9.14 2.09 8.01
N THR A 127 -9.69 1.14 8.76
CA THR A 127 -9.10 -0.20 8.92
C THR A 127 -8.93 -0.90 7.58
N LEU A 128 -9.93 -0.85 6.70
CA LEU A 128 -9.81 -1.41 5.35
C LEU A 128 -8.72 -0.72 4.51
N GLY A 129 -8.57 0.60 4.66
CA GLY A 129 -7.49 1.36 4.04
C GLY A 129 -6.11 0.94 4.54
N ASP A 130 -5.92 0.81 5.86
CA ASP A 130 -4.63 0.40 6.43
C ASP A 130 -4.26 -1.03 6.02
N LEU A 131 -5.23 -1.96 6.00
CA LEU A 131 -5.02 -3.32 5.51
C LEU A 131 -4.65 -3.33 4.01
N GLN A 132 -5.29 -2.48 3.20
CA GLN A 132 -4.96 -2.34 1.79
C GLN A 132 -3.53 -1.82 1.60
N LEU A 133 -3.15 -0.75 2.29
CA LEU A 133 -1.79 -0.19 2.19
C LEU A 133 -0.74 -1.20 2.66
N THR A 134 -1.03 -1.94 3.71
CA THR A 134 -0.18 -3.03 4.21
C THR A 134 -0.03 -4.15 3.19
N ALA A 135 -1.11 -4.57 2.53
CA ALA A 135 -1.06 -5.59 1.48
C ALA A 135 -0.22 -5.13 0.27
N ILE A 136 -0.33 -3.85 -0.12
CA ILE A 136 0.50 -3.26 -1.19
C ILE A 136 1.98 -3.26 -0.76
N THR A 137 2.29 -2.86 0.48
CA THR A 137 3.65 -2.90 1.04
C THR A 137 4.21 -4.31 1.01
N PHE A 138 3.46 -5.32 1.46
CA PHE A 138 3.88 -6.72 1.44
C PHE A 138 4.17 -7.19 0.01
N ALA A 139 3.19 -7.04 -0.89
CA ALA A 139 3.27 -7.55 -2.25
C ALA A 139 4.41 -6.90 -3.04
N GLY A 140 4.55 -5.57 -2.92
CA GLY A 140 5.63 -4.82 -3.56
C GLY A 140 7.00 -5.18 -3.00
N SER A 141 7.13 -5.30 -1.68
CA SER A 141 8.40 -5.66 -1.03
C SER A 141 8.85 -7.08 -1.40
N ALA A 142 7.94 -8.05 -1.37
CA ALA A 142 8.25 -9.42 -1.77
C ALA A 142 8.70 -9.49 -3.23
N GLY A 143 7.98 -8.80 -4.13
CA GLY A 143 8.34 -8.77 -5.54
C GLY A 143 9.69 -8.06 -5.82
N MET A 144 9.97 -6.93 -5.16
CA MET A 144 11.25 -6.23 -5.28
C MET A 144 12.41 -7.07 -4.75
N LEU A 145 12.27 -7.64 -3.56
CA LEU A 145 13.31 -8.49 -2.97
C LEU A 145 13.58 -9.73 -3.82
N ALA A 146 12.57 -10.25 -4.52
CA ALA A 146 12.75 -11.44 -5.36
C ALA A 146 13.39 -11.12 -6.70
N LEU A 147 13.13 -9.93 -7.22
CA LEU A 147 13.71 -9.47 -8.48
C LEU A 147 15.22 -9.24 -8.36
N PHE A 148 15.67 -8.67 -7.23
CA PHE A 148 17.07 -8.30 -7.03
C PHE A 148 17.84 -9.27 -6.12
N GLY A 149 17.15 -10.11 -5.33
CA GLY A 149 17.75 -10.91 -4.27
C GLY A 149 18.04 -10.11 -3.00
N THR A 150 18.04 -10.76 -1.83
CA THR A 150 18.34 -10.11 -0.54
C THR A 150 19.80 -9.68 -0.42
N GLN A 151 20.71 -10.39 -1.10
CA GLN A 151 22.16 -10.15 -1.03
C GLN A 151 22.63 -8.92 -1.83
N THR A 152 21.79 -8.33 -2.68
CA THR A 152 22.14 -7.14 -3.49
C THR A 152 21.86 -5.82 -2.76
N TRP A 153 21.91 -5.88 -1.42
CA TRP A 153 21.84 -4.71 -0.54
C TRP A 153 22.81 -3.60 -0.99
N PRO A 154 22.41 -2.31 -0.98
CA PRO A 154 21.17 -1.74 -0.45
C PRO A 154 20.03 -1.56 -1.47
N THR A 155 20.27 -1.90 -2.73
CA THR A 155 19.39 -1.56 -3.87
C THR A 155 17.93 -1.98 -3.68
N PRO A 156 17.59 -3.24 -3.35
CA PRO A 156 16.18 -3.64 -3.19
C PRO A 156 15.50 -2.89 -2.05
N LEU A 157 16.18 -2.58 -0.95
CA LEU A 157 15.57 -1.83 0.14
C LEU A 157 15.29 -0.38 -0.26
N ILE A 158 16.22 0.27 -0.98
CA ILE A 158 16.00 1.64 -1.49
C ILE A 158 14.74 1.68 -2.35
N LEU A 159 14.55 0.68 -3.21
CA LEU A 159 13.35 0.58 -4.05
C LEU A 159 12.08 0.33 -3.24
N VAL A 160 12.14 -0.50 -2.20
CA VAL A 160 11.02 -0.68 -1.25
C VAL A 160 10.68 0.62 -0.54
N VAL A 161 11.68 1.36 -0.07
CA VAL A 161 11.51 2.67 0.58
C VAL A 161 10.81 3.67 -0.33
N ILE A 162 11.22 3.73 -1.60
CA ILE A 162 10.58 4.57 -2.62
C ILE A 162 9.12 4.16 -2.84
N LEU A 163 8.83 2.86 -2.88
CA LEU A 163 7.48 2.34 -3.04
C LEU A 163 6.59 2.65 -1.82
N VAL A 164 7.13 2.55 -0.61
CA VAL A 164 6.39 2.72 0.65
C VAL A 164 6.07 4.19 0.95
N LEU A 165 6.90 5.13 0.50
CA LEU A 165 6.69 6.57 0.74
C LEU A 165 5.28 7.07 0.39
N PRO A 166 4.73 6.85 -0.83
CA PRO A 166 3.35 7.26 -1.13
C PRO A 166 2.29 6.55 -0.26
N LEU A 167 2.55 5.30 0.16
CA LEU A 167 1.64 4.56 1.04
C LEU A 167 1.62 5.17 2.45
N ALA A 168 2.80 5.52 2.98
CA ALA A 168 2.97 6.16 4.27
C ALA A 168 2.34 7.56 4.28
N GLN A 169 2.53 8.33 3.21
CA GLN A 169 1.87 9.63 3.04
C GLN A 169 0.36 9.46 2.99
N ARG A 170 -0.16 8.46 2.27
CA ARG A 170 -1.59 8.20 2.24
C ARG A 170 -2.16 7.83 3.60
N ALA A 171 -1.43 7.02 4.38
CA ALA A 171 -1.82 6.64 5.73
C ALA A 171 -1.88 7.88 6.65
N ALA A 172 -0.91 8.80 6.54
CA ALA A 172 -0.93 10.07 7.27
C ALA A 172 -2.15 10.93 6.87
N GLU A 173 -2.37 11.11 5.56
CA GLU A 173 -3.53 11.85 5.04
C GLU A 173 -4.88 11.23 5.46
N ALA A 174 -4.96 9.90 5.60
CA ALA A 174 -6.16 9.22 6.10
C ALA A 174 -6.46 9.50 7.57
N ARG A 175 -5.47 9.99 8.33
CA ARG A 175 -5.59 10.46 9.72
C ARG A 175 -5.88 11.96 9.83
N GLY A 176 -6.00 12.66 8.71
CA GLY A 176 -6.30 14.10 8.67
C GLY A 176 -5.07 15.01 8.72
N THR A 177 -3.85 14.47 8.67
CA THR A 177 -2.65 15.30 8.53
C THR A 177 -2.43 15.67 7.07
N LEU A 178 -2.02 16.90 6.80
CA LEU A 178 -1.81 17.42 5.43
C LEU A 178 -0.49 18.19 5.34
N GLY A 179 -0.02 18.40 4.12
CA GLY A 179 1.17 19.21 3.85
C GLY A 179 2.44 18.68 4.52
N ALA A 180 3.18 19.57 5.18
CA ALA A 180 4.46 19.23 5.81
C ALA A 180 4.32 18.22 6.95
N GLU A 181 3.21 18.24 7.69
CA GLU A 181 2.98 17.29 8.79
C GLU A 181 2.74 15.88 8.26
N ALA A 182 1.93 15.74 7.21
CA ALA A 182 1.74 14.44 6.54
C ALA A 182 3.06 13.89 5.99
N LEU A 183 3.88 14.76 5.38
CA LEU A 183 5.20 14.37 4.89
C LEU A 183 6.14 13.95 6.03
N GLY A 184 6.18 14.71 7.13
CA GLY A 184 6.99 14.38 8.30
C GLY A 184 6.60 13.03 8.90
N GLN A 185 5.30 12.79 9.07
CA GLN A 185 4.79 11.48 9.52
C GLN A 185 5.13 10.35 8.54
N ALA A 186 5.00 10.60 7.24
CA ALA A 186 5.34 9.62 6.22
C ALA A 186 6.83 9.26 6.24
N LEU A 187 7.72 10.25 6.37
CA LEU A 187 9.16 10.02 6.44
C LEU A 187 9.57 9.23 7.68
N LEU A 188 8.96 9.52 8.84
CA LEU A 188 9.18 8.72 10.05
C LEU A 188 8.70 7.28 9.88
N HIS A 189 7.53 7.09 9.26
CA HIS A 189 6.98 5.76 8.98
C HIS A 189 7.88 4.97 8.02
N VAL A 190 8.36 5.62 6.96
CA VAL A 190 9.32 5.05 6.01
C VAL A 190 10.65 4.70 6.68
N LEU A 191 11.15 5.55 7.59
CA LEU A 191 12.37 5.29 8.34
C LEU A 191 12.26 4.01 9.17
N VAL A 192 11.13 3.80 9.86
CA VAL A 192 10.88 2.59 10.65
C VAL A 192 10.85 1.35 9.75
N VAL A 193 10.15 1.41 8.63
CA VAL A 193 10.11 0.32 7.64
C VAL A 193 11.53 0.04 7.10
N ALA A 194 12.30 1.08 6.78
CA ALA A 194 13.67 0.95 6.30
C ALA A 194 14.59 0.30 7.35
N GLN A 195 14.47 0.67 8.63
CA GLN A 195 15.24 0.09 9.73
C GLN A 195 14.92 -1.39 9.92
N VAL A 196 13.64 -1.76 9.92
CA VAL A 196 13.20 -3.16 10.01
C VAL A 196 13.70 -3.96 8.81
N GLY A 197 13.59 -3.40 7.61
CA GLY A 197 14.11 -4.02 6.39
C GLY A 197 15.62 -4.21 6.41
N ALA A 198 16.38 -3.20 6.84
CA ALA A 198 17.81 -3.27 6.99
C ALA A 198 18.19 -4.38 7.99
N GLY A 199 17.54 -4.42 9.16
CA GLY A 199 17.76 -5.46 10.14
C GLY A 199 17.47 -6.87 9.60
N ALA A 200 16.33 -7.05 8.92
CA ALA A 200 15.95 -8.33 8.33
C ALA A 200 16.92 -8.79 7.22
N VAL A 201 17.40 -7.87 6.38
CA VAL A 201 18.41 -8.17 5.34
C VAL A 201 19.77 -8.48 5.96
N LEU A 202 20.20 -7.74 6.99
CA LEU A 202 21.46 -7.98 7.69
C LEU A 202 21.47 -9.32 8.45
N LEU A 203 20.31 -9.79 8.89
CA LEU A 203 20.11 -11.10 9.51
C LEU A 203 19.90 -12.24 8.48
N ASP A 204 20.03 -11.94 7.19
CA ASP A 204 19.80 -12.87 6.06
C ASP A 204 18.47 -13.65 6.18
N LEU A 205 17.41 -12.95 6.61
CA LEU A 205 16.11 -13.60 6.77
C LEU A 205 15.52 -14.00 5.43
N PRO A 206 14.72 -15.10 5.39
CA PRO A 206 14.05 -15.51 4.17
C PRO A 206 13.23 -14.37 3.58
N LEU A 207 13.26 -14.24 2.25
CA LEU A 207 12.65 -13.14 1.52
C LEU A 207 11.19 -12.85 1.93
N ILE A 208 10.37 -13.89 2.02
CA ILE A 208 8.95 -13.77 2.39
C ILE A 208 8.81 -13.26 3.83
N VAL A 209 9.71 -13.70 4.73
CA VAL A 209 9.75 -13.24 6.12
C VAL A 209 10.15 -11.76 6.16
N THR A 210 11.18 -11.36 5.41
CA THR A 210 11.59 -9.95 5.28
C THR A 210 10.46 -9.07 4.77
N ALA A 211 9.75 -9.49 3.71
CA ALA A 211 8.59 -8.77 3.19
C ALA A 211 7.43 -8.68 4.20
N ALA A 212 7.19 -9.77 4.96
CA ALA A 212 6.18 -9.79 6.01
C ALA A 212 6.54 -8.84 7.17
N LEU A 213 7.81 -8.81 7.59
CA LEU A 213 8.29 -7.89 8.63
C LEU A 213 8.17 -6.43 8.20
N LEU A 214 8.52 -6.10 6.96
CA LEU A 214 8.34 -4.77 6.37
C LEU A 214 6.87 -4.33 6.40
N ALA A 215 5.96 -5.20 5.98
CA ALA A 215 4.52 -4.93 5.99
C ALA A 215 3.96 -4.84 7.41
N LEU A 216 4.41 -5.70 8.32
CA LEU A 216 4.01 -5.66 9.72
C LEU A 216 4.49 -4.36 10.37
N ALA A 217 5.73 -3.94 10.14
CA ALA A 217 6.25 -2.66 10.61
C ALA A 217 5.43 -1.48 10.07
N PHE A 218 5.02 -1.55 8.81
CA PHE A 218 4.12 -0.56 8.23
C PHE A 218 2.78 -0.53 8.98
N TYR A 219 2.14 -1.67 9.19
CA TYR A 219 0.84 -1.78 9.85
C TYR A 219 0.89 -1.36 11.33
N THR A 220 1.87 -1.85 12.08
CA THR A 220 2.00 -1.58 13.51
C THR A 220 2.26 -0.10 13.74
N TRP A 221 3.15 0.53 12.97
CA TRP A 221 3.39 1.96 13.11
C TRP A 221 2.14 2.81 12.84
N ALA A 222 1.32 2.44 11.84
CA ALA A 222 0.03 3.10 11.61
C ALA A 222 -0.89 2.97 12.83
N GLY A 223 -0.97 1.78 13.44
CA GLY A 223 -1.72 1.55 14.68
C GLY A 223 -1.20 2.33 15.88
N ALA A 224 0.12 2.52 16.00
CA ALA A 224 0.74 3.32 17.06
C ALA A 224 0.29 4.78 16.99
N VAL A 225 0.32 5.36 15.78
CA VAL A 225 -0.10 6.74 15.54
C VAL A 225 -1.58 6.90 15.85
N ASP A 226 -2.42 5.95 15.44
CA ASP A 226 -3.86 5.96 15.74
C ASP A 226 -4.13 5.86 17.25
N ALA A 227 -3.40 5.01 17.97
CA ALA A 227 -3.54 4.89 19.42
C ALA A 227 -3.21 6.21 20.13
N LEU A 228 -2.11 6.87 19.75
CA LEU A 228 -1.72 8.17 20.30
C LEU A 228 -2.75 9.26 19.97
N GLY A 229 -3.22 9.31 18.71
CA GLY A 229 -4.26 10.24 18.29
C GLY A 229 -5.61 10.02 18.98
N GLY A 230 -5.90 8.78 19.38
CA GLY A 230 -7.07 8.38 20.16
C GLY A 230 -6.95 8.65 21.67
N GLY A 231 -5.85 9.25 22.14
CA GLY A 231 -5.63 9.59 23.54
C GLY A 231 -4.97 8.49 24.38
N ALA A 232 -4.46 7.41 23.77
CA ALA A 232 -3.64 6.45 24.48
C ALA A 232 -2.36 7.12 25.00
N SER A 233 -1.93 6.75 26.21
CA SER A 233 -0.70 7.31 26.77
C SER A 233 0.52 6.86 25.95
N GLY A 234 1.47 7.78 25.72
CA GLY A 234 2.74 7.46 25.06
C GLY A 234 3.48 6.31 25.75
N ARG A 235 3.33 6.18 27.07
CA ARG A 235 3.89 5.06 27.84
C ARG A 235 3.25 3.71 27.47
N SER A 236 1.93 3.66 27.28
CA SER A 236 1.22 2.44 26.86
C SER A 236 1.71 1.98 25.50
N VAL A 237 1.79 2.90 24.54
CA VAL A 237 2.28 2.61 23.19
C VAL A 237 3.74 2.19 23.22
N ALA A 238 4.60 2.87 24.00
CA ALA A 238 5.99 2.47 24.15
C ALA A 238 6.15 1.07 24.78
N VAL A 239 5.29 0.68 25.72
CA VAL A 239 5.32 -0.66 26.33
C VAL A 239 4.88 -1.74 25.33
N GLU A 240 3.81 -1.51 24.59
CA GLU A 240 3.31 -2.47 23.60
C GLU A 240 4.31 -2.70 22.45
N PHE A 241 4.83 -1.60 21.88
CA PHE A 241 5.81 -1.68 20.81
C PHE A 241 7.19 -2.13 21.32
N GLY A 242 7.57 -1.73 22.54
CA GLY A 242 8.75 -2.22 23.22
C GLY A 242 8.68 -3.73 23.51
N ALA A 243 7.50 -4.26 23.83
CA ALA A 243 7.29 -5.70 23.98
C ALA A 243 7.43 -6.46 22.65
N LEU A 244 6.97 -5.89 21.53
CA LEU A 244 7.19 -6.45 20.20
C LEU A 244 8.68 -6.46 19.82
N VAL A 245 9.42 -5.40 20.14
CA VAL A 245 10.88 -5.34 19.95
C VAL A 245 11.59 -6.38 20.81
N LEU A 246 11.23 -6.50 22.10
CA LEU A 246 11.79 -7.52 23.00
C LEU A 246 11.49 -8.93 22.51
N LEU A 247 10.26 -9.19 22.06
CA LEU A 247 9.88 -10.48 21.49
C LEU A 247 10.67 -10.77 20.21
N GLY A 248 10.86 -9.77 19.34
CA GLY A 248 11.71 -9.87 18.15
C GLY A 248 13.17 -10.17 18.49
N LEU A 249 13.73 -9.52 19.51
CA LEU A 249 15.09 -9.80 20.00
C LEU A 249 15.21 -11.20 20.59
N VAL A 250 14.23 -11.63 21.39
CA VAL A 250 14.18 -12.97 21.98
C VAL A 250 14.12 -14.02 20.86
N VAL A 251 13.18 -13.90 19.92
CA VAL A 251 13.09 -14.81 18.77
C VAL A 251 14.37 -14.78 17.95
N GLY A 252 14.94 -13.60 17.68
CA GLY A 252 16.20 -13.45 16.96
C GLY A 252 17.36 -14.18 17.64
N LEU A 253 17.51 -14.04 18.96
CA LEU A 253 18.52 -14.73 19.75
C LEU A 253 18.34 -16.26 19.78
N PHE A 254 17.08 -16.74 19.75
CA PHE A 254 16.78 -18.18 19.77
C PHE A 254 16.79 -18.83 18.38
N VAL A 255 16.60 -18.06 17.31
CA VAL A 255 16.59 -18.54 15.91
C VAL A 255 17.96 -18.38 15.24
N TYR A 256 18.79 -17.43 15.70
CA TYR A 256 20.16 -17.27 15.21
C TYR A 256 20.99 -18.52 15.51
N ARG A 257 21.26 -19.31 14.45
CA ARG A 257 22.26 -20.37 14.46
C ARG A 257 23.49 -19.84 13.72
N PRO A 258 24.69 -19.85 14.34
CA PRO A 258 25.93 -19.43 13.70
C PRO A 258 26.30 -20.32 12.51
#